data_AF-A0A661IG70-F1
#
_entry.id   AF-A0A661IG70-F1
#
_cell.length_a   1.000
_cell.length_b   1.000
_cell.length_c   1.000
_cell.angle_alpha   90.00
_cell.angle_beta   90.00
_cell.angle_gamma   90.00
#
_symmetry.space_group_name_H-M   'P 1'
#
loop_
_entity.id
_entity.type
_entity.pdbx_description
1 polymer ?
#
loop_
_entity_poly.entity_id
_entity_poly.type
_entity_poly.pdbx_seq_one_letter_code
_entity_poly.pdbx_strand_id
1 'polypeptide(L)'
;MEPIKEILRKLAEAYSADALLIDVTWRIDCNHYFCWAKGNHKRFWDKLFERHPYAAQLQYVFQCAFPKDQEGGVLSPEFLHPADLLGFLTALVEGEERGKAVMKLLRFAPIGALMEVRYP
;
A
#
# COMPACT_ATOMS: atom_id res chain seq x y z
N MET A 1 -11.46 12.42 -1.97
CA MET A 1 -11.36 11.23 -2.85
C MET A 1 -10.25 11.34 -3.89
N GLU A 2 -10.07 12.48 -4.57
CA GLU A 2 -8.96 12.72 -5.54
C GLU A 2 -7.54 12.39 -5.01
N PRO A 3 -7.12 12.84 -3.81
CA PRO A 3 -5.74 12.61 -3.34
C PRO A 3 -5.42 11.13 -3.09
N ILE A 4 -6.42 10.36 -2.65
CA ILE A 4 -6.26 8.93 -2.35
C ILE A 4 -6.05 8.15 -3.65
N LYS A 5 -6.85 8.43 -4.68
CA LYS A 5 -6.71 7.80 -6.00
C LYS A 5 -5.36 8.13 -6.64
N GLU A 6 -4.87 9.36 -6.49
CA GLU A 6 -3.55 9.75 -6.98
C GLU A 6 -2.42 8.98 -6.28
N ILE A 7 -2.48 8.88 -4.94
CA ILE A 7 -1.50 8.11 -4.16
C ILE A 7 -1.48 6.65 -4.62
N LEU A 8 -2.65 6.02 -4.73
CA LEU A 8 -2.75 4.63 -5.20
C LEU A 8 -2.21 4.48 -6.62
N ARG A 9 -2.55 5.38 -7.55
CA ARG A 9 -2.00 5.35 -8.92
C ARG A 9 -0.48 5.41 -8.95
N LYS A 10 0.13 6.36 -8.23
CA LYS A 10 1.60 6.47 -8.15
C LYS A 10 2.24 5.21 -7.58
N LEU A 11 1.59 4.61 -6.60
CA LEU A 11 2.03 3.39 -5.95
C LEU A 11 2.00 2.19 -6.91
N ALA A 12 0.93 2.04 -7.68
CA ALA A 12 0.84 1.00 -8.69
C ALA A 12 1.87 1.18 -9.80
N GLU A 13 2.08 2.41 -10.26
CA GLU A 13 3.11 2.74 -11.25
C GLU A 13 4.52 2.44 -10.72
N ALA A 14 4.81 2.81 -9.47
CA ALA A 14 6.12 2.65 -8.86
C ALA A 14 6.55 1.18 -8.69
N TYR A 15 5.58 0.31 -8.42
CA TYR A 15 5.82 -1.11 -8.13
C TYR A 15 5.29 -2.07 -9.19
N SER A 16 4.78 -1.53 -10.32
CA SER A 16 4.17 -2.31 -11.40
C SER A 16 3.08 -3.25 -10.89
N ALA A 17 2.19 -2.73 -10.05
CA ALA A 17 1.05 -3.47 -9.50
C ALA A 17 -0.15 -3.39 -10.45
N ASP A 18 -0.78 -4.53 -10.73
CA ASP A 18 -1.95 -4.60 -11.62
C ASP A 18 -3.24 -4.09 -10.94
N ALA A 19 -3.30 -4.15 -9.61
CA ALA A 19 -4.42 -3.64 -8.82
C ALA A 19 -3.98 -3.28 -7.40
N LEU A 20 -4.65 -2.30 -6.80
CA LEU A 20 -4.52 -1.92 -5.40
C LEU A 20 -5.89 -1.88 -4.72
N LEU A 21 -5.95 -2.38 -3.49
CA LEU A 21 -7.16 -2.37 -2.69
C LEU A 21 -6.85 -1.88 -1.28
N ILE A 22 -7.49 -0.77 -0.92
CA ILE A 22 -7.60 -0.34 0.48
C ILE A 22 -8.97 -0.78 0.97
N ASP A 23 -8.97 -1.79 1.84
CA ASP A 23 -10.17 -2.21 2.57
C ASP A 23 -10.14 -1.61 3.99
N VAL A 24 -11.00 -0.61 4.21
CA VAL A 24 -11.21 0.00 5.52
C VAL A 24 -12.51 -0.56 6.10
N THR A 25 -12.52 -1.85 6.46
CA THR A 25 -13.65 -2.42 7.22
C THR A 25 -13.62 -1.93 8.66
N TRP A 26 -14.79 -1.55 9.19
CA TRP A 26 -15.03 -0.92 10.50
C TRP A 26 -14.79 -1.80 11.73
N ARG A 27 -13.83 -2.72 11.71
CA ARG A 27 -13.52 -3.58 12.86
C ARG A 27 -12.03 -3.80 12.98
N ILE A 28 -11.39 -2.99 13.83
CA ILE A 28 -10.14 -3.22 14.59
C ILE A 28 -8.87 -3.54 13.77
N ASP A 29 -8.98 -4.15 12.60
CA ASP A 29 -7.90 -4.58 11.72
C ASP A 29 -8.18 -4.01 10.31
N CYS A 30 -7.39 -3.01 9.90
CA CYS A 30 -7.43 -2.53 8.52
C CYS A 30 -6.45 -3.38 7.71
N ASN A 31 -6.97 -4.35 6.95
CA ASN A 31 -6.18 -5.18 6.05
C ASN A 31 -6.06 -4.48 4.69
N HIS A 32 -4.84 -4.14 4.27
CA HIS A 32 -4.63 -3.46 2.99
C HIS A 32 -3.87 -4.35 2.02
N TYR A 33 -4.47 -4.57 0.86
CA TYR A 33 -3.97 -5.47 -0.16
C TYR A 33 -3.27 -4.65 -1.25
N PHE A 34 -1.96 -4.82 -1.33
CA PHE A 34 -1.12 -4.05 -2.24
C PHE A 34 -1.05 -4.66 -3.64
N CYS A 35 -1.49 -5.91 -3.86
CA CYS A 35 -1.49 -6.43 -5.23
C CYS A 35 -2.33 -7.70 -5.43
N TRP A 36 -3.05 -7.78 -6.54
CA TRP A 36 -3.74 -8.98 -7.04
C TRP A 36 -3.39 -9.18 -8.51
N ALA A 37 -2.52 -10.16 -8.82
CA ALA A 37 -2.37 -10.91 -10.09
C ALA A 37 -0.97 -11.60 -10.21
N LYS A 38 -0.82 -12.49 -11.20
CA LYS A 38 0.32 -13.39 -11.45
C LYS A 38 1.71 -12.72 -11.27
N GLY A 39 2.51 -13.20 -10.32
CA GLY A 39 3.91 -12.80 -10.15
C GLY A 39 4.15 -11.48 -9.40
N ASN A 40 3.10 -10.89 -8.82
CA ASN A 40 3.18 -9.55 -8.24
C ASN A 40 3.91 -9.47 -6.90
N HIS A 41 3.89 -10.52 -6.07
CA HIS A 41 4.66 -10.53 -4.82
C HIS A 41 6.17 -10.36 -5.06
N LYS A 42 6.73 -11.16 -5.98
CA LYS A 42 8.17 -11.10 -6.28
C LYS A 42 8.54 -9.76 -6.90
N ARG A 43 7.77 -9.28 -7.89
CA ARG A 43 8.02 -8.00 -8.57
C ARG A 43 7.97 -6.81 -7.60
N PHE A 44 6.98 -6.79 -6.71
CA PHE A 44 6.88 -5.76 -5.68
C PHE A 44 8.14 -5.71 -4.83
N TRP A 45 8.59 -6.86 -4.30
CA TRP A 45 9.80 -6.90 -3.48
C TRP A 45 11.05 -6.55 -4.29
N ASP A 46 11.23 -7.10 -5.49
CA ASP A 46 12.36 -6.73 -6.37
C ASP A 46 12.44 -5.20 -6.54
N LYS A 47 11.31 -4.55 -6.83
CA LYS A 47 11.20 -3.08 -6.96
C LYS A 47 11.44 -2.33 -5.65
N LEU A 48 11.00 -2.87 -4.53
CA LEU A 48 11.22 -2.26 -3.23
C LEU A 48 12.69 -2.36 -2.81
N PHE A 49 13.34 -3.51 -3.02
CA PHE A 49 14.76 -3.72 -2.78
C PHE A 49 15.64 -2.81 -3.64
N GLU A 50 15.24 -2.51 -4.88
CA GLU A 50 15.91 -1.51 -5.73
C GLU A 50 15.83 -0.08 -5.15
N ARG A 51 14.78 0.24 -4.40
CA ARG A 51 14.43 1.62 -4.02
C ARG A 51 14.68 1.97 -2.56
N HIS A 52 14.58 1.01 -1.64
CA HIS A 52 14.58 1.27 -0.21
C HIS A 52 15.67 0.49 0.53
N PRO A 53 16.56 1.17 1.27
CA PRO A 53 17.62 0.51 2.03
C PRO A 53 17.07 -0.37 3.16
N TYR A 54 15.80 -0.17 3.54
CA TYR A 54 15.11 -0.94 4.57
C TYR A 54 14.18 -2.02 4.02
N ALA A 55 14.28 -2.38 2.74
CA ALA A 55 13.38 -3.33 2.10
C ALA A 55 13.32 -4.70 2.80
N ALA A 56 14.45 -5.17 3.34
CA ALA A 56 14.50 -6.42 4.11
C ALA A 56 13.67 -6.33 5.40
N GLN A 57 13.76 -5.21 6.12
CA GLN A 57 12.97 -4.96 7.32
C GLN A 57 11.50 -4.80 6.96
N LEU A 58 11.18 -4.07 5.89
CA LEU A 58 9.81 -3.92 5.39
C LEU A 58 9.21 -5.28 5.02
N GLN A 59 9.97 -6.19 4.43
CA GLN A 59 9.49 -7.55 4.14
C GLN A 59 9.09 -8.35 5.39
N TYR A 60 9.69 -8.06 6.54
CA TYR A 60 9.33 -8.71 7.80
C TYR A 60 8.02 -8.14 8.39
N VAL A 61 7.77 -6.84 8.22
CA VAL A 61 6.57 -6.18 8.75
C VAL A 61 5.35 -6.44 7.86
N PHE A 62 5.57 -6.60 6.56
CA PHE A 62 4.51 -6.91 5.61
C PHE A 62 4.26 -8.41 5.58
N GLN A 63 2.98 -8.78 5.42
CA GLN A 63 2.59 -10.19 5.32
C GLN A 63 2.30 -10.55 3.87
N CYS A 64 2.30 -11.86 3.58
CA CYS A 64 1.83 -12.38 2.31
C CYS A 64 0.39 -12.87 2.50
N ALA A 65 -0.56 -12.40 1.67
CA ALA A 65 -1.97 -12.79 1.80
C ALA A 65 -2.23 -14.26 1.43
N PHE A 66 -1.39 -14.84 0.57
CA PHE A 66 -1.45 -16.24 0.14
C PHE A 66 -0.04 -16.84 0.12
N PRO A 67 0.11 -18.17 0.04
CA PRO A 67 1.42 -18.82 -0.10
C PRO A 67 2.23 -18.21 -1.27
N LYS A 68 3.55 -18.05 -1.12
CA LYS A 68 4.44 -17.38 -2.10
C LYS A 68 4.45 -18.08 -3.47
N ASP A 69 4.12 -19.35 -3.47
CA ASP A 69 3.94 -20.27 -4.61
C ASP A 69 2.54 -20.18 -5.25
N GLN A 70 1.58 -19.51 -4.62
CA GLN A 70 0.20 -19.33 -5.10
C GLN A 70 -0.11 -17.89 -5.51
N GLU A 71 0.87 -17.15 -6.01
CA GLU A 71 0.64 -15.81 -6.60
C GLU A 71 0.07 -14.78 -5.62
N GLY A 72 0.53 -14.83 -4.36
CA GLY A 72 -0.04 -14.03 -3.29
C GLY A 72 0.11 -12.51 -3.43
N GLY A 73 -0.80 -11.79 -2.77
CA GLY A 73 -0.69 -10.35 -2.58
C GLY A 73 0.25 -9.99 -1.43
N VAL A 74 0.67 -8.73 -1.40
CA VAL A 74 1.43 -8.15 -0.29
C VAL A 74 0.47 -7.38 0.61
N LEU A 75 0.44 -7.72 1.89
CA LEU A 75 -0.34 -7.03 2.92
C LEU A 75 0.53 -5.96 3.58
N SER A 76 0.05 -4.72 3.60
CA SER A 76 0.72 -3.68 4.39
C SER A 76 0.59 -3.97 5.89
N PRO A 77 1.41 -3.32 6.73
CA PRO A 77 1.16 -3.28 8.16
C PRO A 77 -0.23 -2.72 8.45
N GLU A 78 -0.82 -3.13 9.56
CA GLU A 78 -2.09 -2.59 10.05
C GLU A 78 -1.87 -1.18 10.60
N PHE A 79 -2.76 -0.25 10.23
CA PHE A 79 -2.75 1.12 10.73
C PHE A 79 -4.11 1.44 11.35
N LEU A 80 -4.09 2.05 12.54
CA LEU A 80 -5.29 2.47 13.26
C LEU A 80 -6.07 3.58 12.53
N HIS A 81 -5.37 4.39 11.74
CA HIS A 81 -5.96 5.48 10.98
C HIS A 81 -5.56 5.36 9.51
N PRO A 82 -6.48 5.44 8.54
CA PRO A 82 -6.11 5.26 7.14
C PRO A 82 -5.26 6.42 6.59
N ALA A 83 -5.25 7.58 7.24
CA ALA A 83 -4.26 8.63 6.94
C ALA A 83 -2.81 8.19 7.25
N ASP A 84 -2.62 7.36 8.27
CA ASP A 84 -1.29 6.85 8.62
C ASP A 84 -0.83 5.83 7.59
N LEU A 85 -1.73 4.97 7.11
CA LEU A 85 -1.49 4.12 5.95
C LEU A 85 -1.11 4.96 4.72
N LEU A 86 -1.93 5.93 4.34
CA LEU A 86 -1.70 6.69 3.11
C LEU A 86 -0.40 7.50 3.18
N GLY A 87 -0.06 8.02 4.35
CA GLY A 87 1.23 8.65 4.60
C GLY A 87 2.39 7.65 4.45
N PHE A 88 2.24 6.45 5.01
CA PHE A 88 3.23 5.38 4.88
C PHE A 88 3.42 4.92 3.43
N LEU A 89 2.34 4.65 2.69
CA LEU A 89 2.40 4.26 1.27
C LEU A 89 3.03 5.37 0.41
N THR A 90 2.70 6.62 0.71
CA THR A 90 3.33 7.78 0.04
C THR A 90 4.83 7.84 0.33
N ALA A 91 5.25 7.57 1.58
CA ALA A 91 6.66 7.59 1.95
C ALA A 91 7.49 6.54 1.18
N LEU A 92 6.88 5.40 0.84
CA LEU A 92 7.54 4.37 0.03
C LEU A 92 7.89 4.85 -1.38
N VAL A 93 7.10 5.75 -1.96
CA VAL A 93 7.28 6.22 -3.34
C VAL A 93 7.96 7.58 -3.42
N GLU A 94 7.55 8.51 -2.56
CA GLU A 94 7.89 9.94 -2.64
C GLU A 94 8.75 10.42 -1.45
N GLY A 95 9.10 9.53 -0.52
CA GLY A 95 9.97 9.82 0.63
C GLY A 95 9.22 10.28 1.89
N GLU A 96 9.94 10.21 3.02
CA GLU A 96 9.35 10.35 4.37
C GLU A 96 8.65 11.69 4.60
N GLU A 97 9.24 12.80 4.15
CA GLU A 97 8.66 14.14 4.34
C GLU A 97 7.33 14.29 3.61
N ARG A 98 7.21 13.70 2.41
CA ARG A 98 5.94 13.72 1.67
C ARG A 98 4.89 12.85 2.36
N GLY A 99 5.29 11.68 2.88
CA GLY A 99 4.42 10.83 3.67
C GLY A 99 3.86 11.53 4.92
N LYS A 100 4.71 12.24 5.67
CA LYS A 100 4.29 13.05 6.83
C LYS A 100 3.29 14.14 6.42
N ALA A 101 3.50 14.79 5.28
CA ALA A 101 2.58 15.80 4.78
C ALA A 101 1.20 15.22 4.44
N VAL A 102 1.16 14.06 3.77
CA VAL A 102 -0.10 13.36 3.44
C VAL A 102 -0.84 12.92 4.70
N MET A 103 -0.13 12.36 5.68
CA MET A 103 -0.71 11.95 6.97
C MET A 103 -1.39 13.13 7.67
N LYS A 104 -0.72 14.29 7.73
CA LYS A 104 -1.30 15.51 8.33
C LYS A 104 -2.52 16.00 7.56
N LEU A 105 -2.45 16.02 6.23
CA LEU A 105 -3.53 16.49 5.35
C LEU A 105 -4.80 15.64 5.49
N LEU A 106 -4.63 14.32 5.57
CA LEU A 106 -5.74 13.36 5.57
C LEU A 106 -6.24 12.99 6.96
N ARG A 107 -5.66 13.56 8.03
CA ARG A 107 -5.97 13.22 9.43
C ARG A 107 -7.45 13.37 9.80
N PHE A 108 -8.16 14.27 9.13
CA PHE A 108 -9.58 14.53 9.37
C PHE A 108 -10.45 14.22 8.15
N ALA A 109 -9.90 13.59 7.12
CA ALA A 109 -10.66 13.25 5.93
C ALA A 109 -11.63 12.09 6.26
N PRO A 110 -12.92 12.20 5.94
CA PRO A 110 -13.83 11.07 6.04
C PRO A 110 -13.44 10.04 4.98
N ILE A 111 -12.91 8.89 5.43
CA ILE A 111 -12.54 7.77 4.55
C ILE A 111 -13.72 6.79 4.58
N GLY A 112 -14.70 7.05 3.73
CA GLY A 112 -15.86 6.17 3.55
C GLY A 112 -15.55 5.06 2.54
N ALA A 113 -15.74 3.81 2.98
CA ALA A 113 -15.86 2.55 2.23
C ALA A 113 -14.74 2.16 1.26
N LEU A 114 -14.64 0.83 1.05
CA LEU A 114 -13.75 0.09 0.15
C LEU A 114 -13.33 0.92 -1.09
N MET A 115 -12.03 1.18 -1.24
CA MET A 115 -11.47 1.82 -2.43
C MET A 115 -10.64 0.80 -3.21
N GLU A 116 -11.26 0.20 -4.22
CA GLU A 116 -10.57 -0.65 -5.20
C GLU A 116 -10.18 0.18 -6.41
N VAL A 117 -8.90 0.13 -6.78
CA VAL A 117 -8.39 0.71 -8.04
C VAL A 117 -7.71 -0.40 -8.82
N ARG A 118 -8.28 -0.74 -9.98
CA ARG A 118 -7.69 -1.66 -10.95
C ARG A 118 -6.99 -0.86 -12.05
N TYR A 119 -5.83 -1.34 -12.46
CA TYR A 119 -5.08 -0.77 -13.58
C TYR A 119 -5.28 -1.66 -14.82
N PRO A 120 -5.42 -1.07 -16.03
CA PRO A 120 -5.53 -1.82 -17.27
C PRO A 120 -4.23 -2.57 -17.63
#